data_AF-W4QC17-F1
#
_entry.id   AF-W4QC17-F1
#
_cell.length_a   1.000
_cell.length_b   1.000
_cell.length_c   1.000
_cell.angle_alpha   90.00
_cell.angle_beta   90.00
_cell.angle_gamma   90.00
#
_symmetry.space_group_name_H-M   'P 1'
#
loop_
_entity.id
_entity.type
_entity.pdbx_description
1 polymer ?
#
loop_
_entity_poly.entity_id
_entity_poly.type
_entity_poly.pdbx_seq_one_letter_code
_entity_poly.pdbx_strand_id
1 'polypeptide(L)'
;MFAEIKGLNEECGVFAIWGHKDAAQLTYYGLHSLQHRGQEGAGIVVSDGEQLTIHKGLGLVNDVFSPNDFKELSGHAAIGHVRYALREEEALPMCSL
;
A
#
# COMPACT_ATOMS: atom_id res chain seq x y z
N MET A 1 19.58 -26.68 24.03
CA MET A 1 19.60 -25.20 23.94
C MET A 1 20.04 -24.82 22.55
N PHE A 2 19.08 -24.55 21.67
CA PHE A 2 19.22 -23.64 20.52
C PHE A 2 17.82 -23.06 20.34
N ALA A 3 17.64 -21.81 20.73
CA ALA A 3 16.42 -21.09 20.43
C ALA A 3 16.38 -20.94 18.90
N GLU A 4 15.32 -21.44 18.27
CA GLU A 4 15.00 -21.09 16.89
C GLU A 4 15.05 -19.57 16.78
N ILE A 5 16.01 -19.07 15.99
CA ILE A 5 16.03 -17.65 15.61
C ILE A 5 14.82 -17.50 14.69
N LYS A 6 13.68 -17.11 15.25
CA LYS A 6 12.54 -16.60 14.49
C LYS A 6 13.13 -15.48 13.62
N GLY A 7 13.18 -15.71 12.31
CA GLY A 7 13.65 -14.70 11.36
C GLY A 7 12.93 -13.38 11.59
N LEU A 8 13.58 -12.28 11.24
CA LEU A 8 12.98 -10.94 11.29
C LEU A 8 11.58 -11.02 10.65
N ASN A 9 10.52 -10.84 11.44
CA ASN A 9 9.15 -10.84 10.95
C ASN A 9 8.98 -9.53 10.18
N GLU A 10 9.19 -9.58 8.86
CA GLU A 10 8.88 -8.47 7.98
C GLU A 10 7.35 -8.44 7.84
N GLU A 11 6.75 -7.38 8.37
CA GLU A 11 5.31 -7.15 8.37
C GLU A 11 4.98 -6.09 7.32
N CYS A 12 3.80 -6.19 6.71
CA CYS A 12 3.27 -5.18 5.81
C CYS A 12 3.27 -3.75 6.42
N GLY A 13 3.32 -2.74 5.56
CA GLY A 13 3.20 -1.33 5.96
C GLY A 13 1.84 -0.75 5.59
N VAL A 14 1.29 0.11 6.45
CA VAL A 14 0.04 0.86 6.21
C VAL A 14 0.28 2.34 6.44
N PHE A 15 -0.34 3.19 5.61
CA PHE A 15 -0.29 4.64 5.77
C PHE A 15 -1.66 5.26 5.44
N ALA A 16 -2.07 6.32 6.12
CA ALA A 16 -3.34 6.98 5.87
C ALA A 16 -3.28 8.49 6.06
N ILE A 17 -4.08 9.21 5.27
CA ILE A 17 -4.29 10.66 5.32
C ILE A 17 -5.79 10.93 5.40
N TRP A 18 -6.18 11.93 6.20
CA TRP A 18 -7.56 12.41 6.27
C TRP A 18 -7.60 13.94 6.21
N GLY A 19 -8.56 14.50 5.48
CA GLY A 19 -8.81 15.94 5.39
C GLY A 19 -7.81 16.72 4.52
N HIS A 20 -7.20 16.08 3.51
CA HIS A 20 -6.23 16.74 2.63
C HIS A 20 -6.54 16.51 1.15
N LYS A 21 -6.57 17.57 0.34
CA LYS A 21 -6.89 17.50 -1.11
C LYS A 21 -5.97 16.57 -1.92
N ASP A 22 -4.72 16.43 -1.48
CA ASP A 22 -3.71 15.58 -2.12
C ASP A 22 -3.51 14.24 -1.35
N ALA A 23 -4.57 13.73 -0.70
CA ALA A 23 -4.49 12.56 0.18
C ALA A 23 -3.86 11.32 -0.49
N ALA A 24 -4.17 11.09 -1.77
CA ALA A 24 -3.63 9.99 -2.55
C ALA A 24 -2.11 10.10 -2.74
N GLN A 25 -1.64 11.29 -3.13
CA GLN A 25 -0.23 11.52 -3.42
C GLN A 25 0.62 11.53 -2.13
N LEU A 26 0.10 12.09 -1.05
CA LEU A 26 0.74 12.01 0.27
C LEU A 26 0.81 10.57 0.78
N THR A 27 -0.25 9.78 0.56
CA THR A 27 -0.25 8.36 0.88
C THR A 27 0.81 7.60 0.08
N TYR A 28 0.94 7.87 -1.22
CA TYR A 28 2.00 7.30 -2.05
C TYR A 28 3.40 7.58 -1.49
N TYR A 29 3.71 8.83 -1.11
CA TYR A 29 5.02 9.15 -0.51
C TYR A 29 5.24 8.47 0.85
N GLY A 30 4.17 8.35 1.65
CA GLY A 30 4.18 7.58 2.90
C GLY A 30 4.51 6.11 2.65
N LEU A 31 3.83 5.47 1.69
CA LEU A 31 4.09 4.08 1.30
C LEU A 31 5.48 3.87 0.72
N HIS A 32 5.98 4.82 -0.08
CA HIS A 32 7.35 4.77 -0.59
C HIS A 32 8.38 4.78 0.55
N SER A 33 8.12 5.57 1.61
CA SER A 33 8.96 5.57 2.82
C SER A 33 8.88 4.25 3.59
N LEU A 34 7.75 3.54 3.48
CA LEU A 34 7.51 2.23 4.06
C LEU A 34 7.87 1.06 3.13
N GLN A 35 8.45 1.27 1.95
CA GLN A 35 8.74 0.22 0.96
C GLN A 35 9.62 -0.92 1.51
N HIS A 36 10.44 -0.64 2.52
CA HIS A 36 11.24 -1.65 3.22
C HIS A 36 10.40 -2.67 4.02
N ARG A 37 9.09 -2.46 4.13
CA ARG A 37 8.12 -3.33 4.81
C ARG A 37 7.30 -4.21 3.85
N GLY A 38 7.60 -4.18 2.56
CA GLY A 38 6.89 -4.98 1.56
C GLY A 38 7.22 -4.49 0.16
N GLN A 39 7.60 -5.41 -0.73
CA GLN A 39 8.06 -5.16 -2.09
C GLN A 39 7.25 -5.95 -3.14
N GLU A 40 6.25 -6.72 -2.70
CA GLU A 40 5.51 -7.66 -3.51
C GLU A 40 4.24 -7.04 -4.11
N GLY A 41 3.73 -5.98 -3.51
CA GLY A 41 2.62 -5.21 -4.06
C GLY A 41 2.27 -3.99 -3.23
N ALA A 42 1.55 -3.06 -3.85
CA ALA A 42 1.08 -1.86 -3.20
C ALA A 42 -0.35 -1.51 -3.65
N GLY A 43 -1.09 -0.82 -2.79
CA GLY A 43 -2.43 -0.35 -3.11
C GLY A 43 -2.80 0.91 -2.34
N ILE A 44 -3.60 1.77 -2.97
CA ILE A 44 -4.18 2.97 -2.36
C ILE A 44 -5.68 2.97 -2.65
N VAL A 45 -6.47 3.22 -1.61
CA VAL A 45 -7.89 3.53 -1.70
C VAL A 45 -8.09 4.97 -1.26
N VAL A 46 -8.87 5.71 -2.04
CA VAL A 46 -9.18 7.12 -1.82
C VAL A 46 -10.69 7.30 -1.69
N SER A 47 -11.10 8.19 -0.80
CA SER A 47 -12.49 8.62 -0.67
C SER A 47 -12.65 10.13 -0.81
N ASP A 48 -13.69 10.51 -1.54
CA ASP A 48 -14.21 11.87 -1.61
C ASP A 48 -15.37 12.11 -0.60
N GLY A 49 -15.69 11.12 0.24
CA GLY A 49 -16.79 11.15 1.21
C GLY A 49 -18.08 10.49 0.72
N GLU A 50 -18.20 10.23 -0.59
CA GLU A 50 -19.37 9.60 -1.20
C GLU A 50 -19.01 8.26 -1.85
N GLN A 51 -17.85 8.20 -2.49
CA GLN A 51 -17.35 7.04 -3.23
C GLN A 51 -15.94 6.65 -2.80
N LEU A 52 -15.57 5.43 -3.18
CA LEU A 52 -14.23 4.88 -3.00
C LEU A 52 -13.63 4.56 -4.36
N THR A 53 -12.43 5.06 -4.61
CA THR A 53 -11.62 4.73 -5.78
C THR A 53 -10.40 3.95 -5.33
N ILE A 54 -10.10 2.84 -5.99
CA ILE A 54 -8.98 1.95 -5.66
C ILE A 54 -8.03 1.81 -6.83
N HIS A 55 -6.74 1.85 -6.55
CA HIS A 55 -5.69 1.43 -7.47
C HIS A 55 -4.71 0.54 -6.71
N LYS A 56 -4.42 -0.65 -7.26
CA LYS A 56 -3.52 -1.62 -6.64
C LYS A 56 -2.82 -2.47 -7.69
N GLY A 57 -1.56 -2.83 -7.44
CA GLY A 57 -0.72 -3.60 -8.34
C GLY A 57 0.35 -4.42 -7.62
N LEU A 58 0.91 -5.41 -8.31
CA LEU A 58 2.07 -6.16 -7.82
C LEU A 58 3.36 -5.37 -8.09
N GLY A 59 4.37 -5.59 -7.26
CA GLY A 59 5.67 -4.93 -7.35
C GLY A 59 5.83 -3.73 -6.42
N LEU A 60 6.84 -2.90 -6.72
CA LEU A 60 7.19 -1.75 -5.89
C LEU A 60 6.14 -0.64 -6.02
N VAL A 61 6.08 0.25 -5.04
CA VAL A 61 5.17 1.41 -5.05
C VAL A 61 5.35 2.25 -6.33
N ASN A 62 6.59 2.38 -6.85
CA ASN A 62 6.86 3.11 -8.09
C ASN A 62 6.47 2.38 -9.37
N ASP A 63 6.34 1.06 -9.32
CA ASP A 63 5.88 0.26 -10.45
C ASP A 63 4.35 0.24 -10.52
N VAL A 64 3.70 0.28 -9.36
CA VAL A 64 2.24 0.28 -9.25
C VAL A 64 1.62 1.63 -9.60
N PHE A 65 2.23 2.75 -9.19
CA PHE A 65 1.64 4.08 -9.36
C PHE A 65 2.46 4.96 -10.31
N SER A 66 1.80 5.41 -11.37
CA SER A 66 2.26 6.44 -12.30
C SER A 66 1.66 7.81 -11.96
N PRO A 67 2.31 8.92 -12.37
CA PRO A 67 1.78 10.27 -12.12
C PRO A 67 0.36 10.52 -12.66
N ASN A 68 -0.07 9.77 -13.68
CA ASN A 68 -1.41 9.89 -14.26
C ASN A 68 -2.50 9.23 -13.39
N ASP A 69 -2.18 8.24 -12.58
CA ASP A 69 -3.17 7.53 -11.75
C ASP A 69 -3.78 8.44 -10.68
N PHE A 70 -3.02 9.45 -10.23
CA PHE A 70 -3.48 10.43 -9.25
C PHE A 70 -4.55 11.39 -9.80
N LYS A 71 -4.79 11.41 -11.12
CA LYS A 71 -5.92 12.14 -11.70
C LYS A 71 -7.25 11.46 -11.41
N GLU A 72 -7.24 10.13 -11.31
CA GLU A 72 -8.42 9.32 -11.02
C GLU A 72 -8.58 9.05 -9.52
N LEU A 73 -7.47 9.01 -8.78
CA LEU A 73 -7.43 8.90 -7.32
C LEU A 73 -7.63 10.24 -6.61
N SER A 74 -8.74 10.91 -6.89
CA SER A 74 -9.09 12.20 -6.26
C SER A 74 -9.94 12.00 -5.01
N GLY A 75 -9.63 12.72 -3.93
CA GLY A 75 -10.40 12.69 -2.70
C GLY A 75 -9.62 13.30 -1.53
N HIS A 76 -10.29 13.40 -0.38
CA HIS A 76 -9.74 14.07 0.80
C HIS A 76 -9.32 13.09 1.91
N ALA A 77 -9.56 11.80 1.71
CA ALA A 77 -9.14 10.73 2.60
C ALA A 77 -8.51 9.60 1.78
N ALA A 78 -7.42 9.00 2.27
CA ALA A 78 -6.78 7.88 1.61
C ALA A 78 -6.15 6.93 2.63
N ILE A 79 -6.18 5.64 2.31
CA ILE A 79 -5.42 4.58 2.99
C ILE A 79 -4.62 3.80 1.97
N GLY A 80 -3.39 3.46 2.33
CA GLY A 80 -2.48 2.72 1.49
C GLY A 80 -1.82 1.57 2.23
N HIS A 81 -1.38 0.57 1.47
CA HIS A 81 -0.72 -0.62 2.01
C HIS A 81 0.44 -1.06 1.10
N VAL A 82 1.55 -1.50 1.70
CA VAL A 82 2.62 -2.27 1.04
C VAL A 82 2.62 -3.69 1.58
N ARG A 83 2.57 -4.67 0.69
CA ARG A 83 2.48 -6.10 1.02
C ARG A 83 3.86 -6.71 1.09
N TYR A 84 4.12 -7.41 2.19
CA TYR A 84 5.13 -8.46 2.29
C TYR A 84 4.50 -9.84 2.10
N ALA A 85 5.17 -10.75 1.40
CA ALA A 85 4.70 -12.10 1.10
C ALA A 85 5.55 -13.11 1.87
N LEU A 86 4.96 -13.69 2.92
CA LEU A 86 5.54 -14.85 3.58
C LEU A 86 5.17 -16.11 2.78
N ARG A 87 6.15 -16.59 2.01
CA ARG A 87 6.19 -17.89 1.29
C ARG A 87 5.34 -18.02 0.03
N GLU A 88 5.97 -18.70 -0.93
CA GLU A 88 5.57 -18.97 -2.31
C GLU A 88 4.50 -20.06 -2.37
N GLU A 89 3.30 -19.79 -1.86
CA GLU A 89 2.08 -20.54 -2.16
C GLU A 89 0.95 -19.79 -1.46
N GLU A 90 0.58 -18.63 -1.98
CA GLU A 90 -0.81 -18.23 -2.23
C GLU A 90 -0.73 -16.93 -3.04
N ALA A 91 -1.09 -17.00 -4.33
CA ALA A 91 -1.45 -15.82 -5.11
C ALA A 91 -2.77 -15.24 -4.58
N LEU A 92 -2.83 -14.92 -3.28
CA LEU A 92 -3.93 -14.18 -2.70
C LEU A 92 -3.97 -12.82 -3.42
N PRO A 93 -5.13 -12.40 -3.96
CA PRO A 93 -5.28 -11.06 -4.48
C PRO A 93 -4.89 -10.06 -3.38
N MET A 94 -4.22 -8.95 -3.74
CA MET A 94 -3.91 -7.88 -2.78
C MET A 94 -5.14 -7.54 -1.94
N CYS A 95 -4.94 -7.52 -0.61
CA CYS A 95 -5.83 -7.04 0.44
C CYS A 95 -7.31 -6.91 0.04
N SER A 96 -8.08 -7.91 0.42
CA SER A 96 -9.45 -7.72 0.91
C SER A 96 -9.34 -6.80 2.14
N LEU A 97 -9.64 -5.52 1.98
CA LEU A 97 -9.84 -4.60 3.11
C LEU A 97 -10.95 -5.12 4.03
#